data_AF-A0A8H2VTS8-F1
#
_entry.id   AF-A0A8H2VTS8-F1
#
_cell.length_a   1.000
_cell.length_b   1.000
_cell.length_c   1.000
_cell.angle_alpha   90.00
_cell.angle_beta   90.00
_cell.angle_gamma   90.00
#
_symmetry.space_group_name_H-M   'P 1'
#
loop_
_entity.id
_entity.type
_entity.pdbx_description
1 polymer ?
#
loop_
_entity_poly.entity_id
_entity_poly.type
_entity_poly.pdbx_seq_one_letter_code
_entity_poly.pdbx_strand_id
1 'polypeptide(L)'
;MQTRRVPSTFRRIANRTSHIIHPKQKIFSSRWCSTKIRSLRLFLLGGILILYKAQKFFMDETPDGRQRCLEIYGAESWRNAFEMRSYQPRISILAMQSKEVENDPIVSIVIFHKNDGDLGGLELNGKKKYVCDANAIAGNLCHLNDYGAFIGRHDEAKFPILSTAIHISQQPQPVVFPIEQSGIYCVEAMGFTAREFQLLAQFDLGYGQIPAVQLPRLEFSAFLTITSAAAAIISTAYKYFGLGMDAILYQLSIF
;
A
#
# COMPACT_ATOMS: atom_id res chain seq x y z
N MET A 1 -1.16 31.95 97.69
CA MET A 1 0.05 32.61 98.22
C MET A 1 1.25 32.02 97.50
N GLN A 2 1.79 32.75 96.52
CA GLN A 2 2.93 33.67 96.67
C GLN A 2 4.27 32.91 96.65
N THR A 3 4.94 32.88 95.49
CA THR A 3 6.00 33.82 95.01
C THR A 3 7.39 33.33 95.41
N ARG A 4 8.21 32.92 94.42
CA ARG A 4 9.25 33.76 93.76
C ARG A 4 10.17 34.49 94.74
N ARG A 5 11.48 34.22 94.64
CA ARG A 5 12.58 35.20 94.70
C ARG A 5 13.81 34.63 93.96
N VAL A 6 14.33 35.24 92.86
CA VAL A 6 15.27 36.42 92.78
C VAL A 6 16.71 35.89 92.54
N PRO A 7 17.66 36.59 91.87
CA PRO A 7 17.57 37.49 90.72
C PRO A 7 18.82 37.47 89.76
N SER A 8 18.76 38.31 88.71
CA SER A 8 19.77 39.23 88.10
C SER A 8 21.28 38.94 88.23
N THR A 9 22.15 39.13 87.22
CA THR A 9 22.40 40.32 86.36
C THR A 9 23.31 39.88 85.18
N PHE A 10 23.00 40.19 83.91
CA PHE A 10 23.25 41.43 83.15
C PHE A 10 24.68 41.60 82.52
N ARG A 11 24.67 41.65 81.17
CA ARG A 11 25.49 42.46 80.23
C ARG A 11 26.87 42.02 79.74
N ARG A 12 26.91 41.65 78.44
CA ARG A 12 27.69 42.24 77.31
C ARG A 12 26.82 42.01 76.05
N ILE A 13 26.22 43.00 75.36
CA ILE A 13 26.76 44.03 74.44
C ILE A 13 27.71 43.37 73.40
N ALA A 14 27.54 43.43 72.06
CA ALA A 14 26.80 44.32 71.18
C ALA A 14 26.63 43.71 69.77
N ASN A 15 25.64 44.24 69.04
CA ASN A 15 25.59 44.52 67.60
C ASN A 15 25.85 43.39 66.59
N ARG A 16 24.74 42.85 66.07
CA ARG A 16 24.70 42.24 64.73
C ARG A 16 23.81 43.10 63.84
N THR A 17 24.45 43.93 63.03
CA THR A 17 23.81 44.75 61.99
C THR A 17 23.23 43.87 60.89
N SER A 18 22.01 44.22 60.55
CA SER A 18 21.22 43.83 59.40
C SER A 18 21.92 44.15 58.08
N HIS A 19 22.04 43.16 57.18
CA HIS A 19 21.91 43.41 55.75
C HIS A 19 21.08 42.30 55.11
N ILE A 20 19.92 42.75 54.64
CA ILE A 20 18.91 42.05 53.86
C ILE A 20 19.53 41.70 52.50
N ILE A 21 19.56 40.41 52.15
CA ILE A 21 19.76 39.94 50.79
C ILE A 21 18.62 38.99 50.46
N HIS A 22 17.71 39.47 49.60
CA HIS A 22 16.62 38.72 49.02
C HIS A 22 17.11 37.44 48.32
N PRO A 23 16.49 36.27 48.53
CA PRO A 23 16.66 35.16 47.60
C PRO A 23 15.94 35.51 46.30
N LYS A 24 16.70 35.78 45.24
CA LYS A 24 16.18 35.85 43.86
C LYS A 24 15.61 34.47 43.51
N GLN A 25 14.29 34.32 43.67
CA GLN A 25 13.55 33.25 43.00
C GLN A 25 13.70 33.48 41.49
N LYS A 26 14.54 32.66 40.85
CA LYS A 26 14.56 32.54 39.39
C LYS A 26 13.21 31.94 38.98
N ILE A 27 12.30 32.82 38.58
CA ILE A 27 11.11 32.50 37.80
C ILE A 27 11.63 31.86 36.51
N PHE A 28 11.69 30.54 36.48
CA PHE A 28 11.99 29.77 35.29
C PHE A 28 10.81 29.97 34.34
N SER A 29 11.04 30.78 33.32
CA SER A 29 10.01 31.31 32.43
C SER A 29 9.18 30.19 31.80
N SER A 30 7.88 30.20 32.09
CA SER A 30 6.83 29.35 31.50
C SER A 30 6.61 29.57 30.00
N ARG A 31 7.42 30.40 29.32
CA ARG A 31 7.32 30.70 27.88
C ARG A 31 7.86 29.60 26.96
N TRP A 32 8.58 28.61 27.48
CA TRP A 32 9.15 27.53 26.65
C TRP A 32 8.20 26.34 26.43
N CYS A 33 7.03 26.32 27.08
CA CYS A 33 6.10 25.18 27.02
C CYS A 33 4.91 25.38 26.07
N SER A 34 4.51 26.62 25.75
CA SER A 34 3.32 26.86 24.89
C SER A 34 3.63 26.80 23.38
N THR A 35 4.88 27.08 22.97
CA THR A 35 5.26 27.12 21.55
C THR A 35 5.38 25.73 20.94
N LYS A 36 5.71 24.69 21.74
CA LYS A 36 5.80 23.30 21.27
C LYS A 36 4.45 22.61 21.07
N ILE A 37 3.39 23.08 21.73
CA ILE A 37 2.04 22.48 21.65
C ILE A 37 1.26 22.98 20.43
N ARG A 38 1.52 24.21 19.97
CA ARG A 38 0.89 24.77 18.75
C ARG A 38 1.41 24.14 17.46
N SER A 39 2.67 23.71 17.38
CA SER A 39 3.22 23.06 16.18
C SER A 39 2.73 21.62 15.99
N LEU A 40 2.38 20.92 17.07
CA LEU A 40 1.90 19.53 17.02
C LEU A 40 0.47 19.42 16.44
N ARG A 41 -0.37 20.43 16.65
CA ARG A 41 -1.73 20.47 16.08
C ARG A 41 -1.77 20.70 14.57
N LEU A 42 -0.78 21.41 14.00
CA LEU A 42 -0.70 21.58 12.54
C LEU A 42 -0.20 20.31 11.83
N PHE A 43 0.63 19.49 12.49
CA PHE A 43 1.08 18.21 11.92
C PHE A 43 -0.04 17.16 11.85
N LEU A 44 -0.97 17.16 12.81
CA LEU A 44 -2.11 16.22 12.83
C LEU A 44 -3.21 16.54 11.81
N LEU A 45 -3.37 17.82 11.42
CA LEU A 45 -4.40 18.24 10.46
C LEU A 45 -3.93 18.24 8.99
N GLY A 46 -2.61 18.22 8.73
CA GLY A 46 -2.06 18.22 7.37
C GLY A 46 -1.91 16.84 6.72
N GLY A 47 -2.17 15.75 7.44
CA GLY A 47 -1.79 14.39 7.02
C GLY A 47 -2.81 13.59 6.21
N ILE A 48 -4.04 14.06 6.02
CA ILE A 48 -5.12 13.23 5.45
C ILE A 48 -5.58 13.80 4.12
N LEU A 49 -4.82 13.54 3.07
CA LEU A 49 -5.28 13.59 1.67
C LEU A 49 -4.32 12.73 0.83
N ILE A 50 -4.31 11.41 1.08
CA ILE A 50 -3.66 10.47 0.17
C ILE A 50 -4.69 10.13 -0.92
N LEU A 51 -4.51 10.69 -2.10
CA LEU A 51 -5.27 10.30 -3.30
C LEU A 51 -4.67 8.98 -3.82
N TYR A 52 -5.45 7.90 -3.75
CA TYR A 52 -5.05 6.59 -4.26
C TYR A 52 -5.15 6.57 -5.80
N LYS A 53 -4.15 5.99 -6.49
CA LYS A 53 -4.09 5.86 -7.97
C LYS A 53 -3.94 4.41 -8.44
N ALA A 54 -4.56 4.09 -9.58
CA ALA A 54 -4.67 2.74 -10.16
C ALA A 54 -3.30 2.14 -10.37
N GLN A 55 -3.15 0.86 -10.07
CA GLN A 55 -1.92 0.18 -10.42
C GLN A 55 -1.95 -0.10 -11.92
N LYS A 56 -1.18 0.73 -12.63
CA LYS A 56 -1.05 0.72 -14.07
C LYS A 56 0.38 0.31 -14.40
N PHE A 57 0.52 -0.65 -15.30
CA PHE A 57 1.81 -1.14 -15.76
C PHE A 57 1.87 -1.03 -17.26
N PHE A 58 2.99 -0.49 -17.73
CA PHE A 58 3.34 -0.59 -19.13
C PHE A 58 3.96 -1.96 -19.37
N MET A 59 3.53 -2.61 -20.44
CA MET A 59 4.06 -3.86 -20.95
C MET A 59 4.62 -3.62 -22.35
N ASP A 60 5.73 -4.27 -22.62
CA ASP A 60 6.47 -4.21 -23.87
C ASP A 60 7.08 -5.59 -24.16
N GLU A 61 7.81 -5.70 -25.27
CA GLU A 61 8.47 -6.95 -25.69
C GLU A 61 9.73 -7.28 -24.84
N THR A 62 10.13 -6.42 -23.90
CA THR A 62 11.34 -6.69 -23.10
C THR A 62 11.12 -7.86 -22.13
N PRO A 63 12.17 -8.61 -21.76
CA PRO A 63 12.02 -9.77 -20.86
C PRO A 63 11.33 -9.43 -19.53
N ASP A 64 11.57 -8.22 -19.00
CA ASP A 64 11.00 -7.74 -17.74
C ASP A 64 9.63 -7.09 -17.89
N GLY A 65 9.26 -6.66 -19.10
CA GLY A 65 8.02 -5.97 -19.41
C GLY A 65 6.95 -6.83 -20.08
N ARG A 66 7.33 -8.00 -20.63
CA ARG A 66 6.39 -8.94 -21.27
C ARG A 66 5.36 -9.52 -20.31
N GLN A 67 5.71 -9.64 -19.02
CA GLN A 67 4.87 -10.29 -18.02
C GLN A 67 4.78 -9.46 -16.74
N ARG A 68 3.57 -9.27 -16.24
CA ARG A 68 3.29 -8.60 -14.96
C ARG A 68 2.36 -9.45 -14.12
N CYS A 69 2.77 -9.75 -12.89
CA CYS A 69 2.00 -10.55 -11.94
C CYS A 69 1.69 -9.76 -10.68
N LEU A 70 0.46 -9.87 -10.20
CA LEU A 70 0.01 -9.23 -8.97
C LEU A 70 -0.95 -10.15 -8.22
N GLU A 71 -0.90 -10.02 -6.90
CA GLU A 71 -1.87 -10.63 -6.01
C GLU A 71 -3.14 -9.79 -5.96
N ILE A 72 -4.28 -10.44 -6.14
CA ILE A 72 -5.60 -9.80 -6.26
C ILE A 72 -6.59 -10.59 -5.42
N TYR A 73 -7.36 -9.87 -4.61
CA TYR A 73 -8.50 -10.43 -3.88
C TYR A 73 -9.72 -10.44 -4.79
N GLY A 74 -10.19 -11.64 -5.16
CA GLY A 74 -11.33 -11.84 -6.05
C GLY A 74 -12.66 -11.57 -5.35
N ALA A 75 -13.75 -11.44 -6.12
CA ALA A 75 -15.09 -11.14 -5.59
C ALA A 75 -15.56 -12.07 -4.44
N GLU A 76 -15.09 -13.31 -4.40
CA GLU A 76 -15.45 -14.29 -3.35
C GLU A 76 -15.04 -13.86 -1.94
N SER A 77 -13.90 -13.19 -1.76
CA SER A 77 -13.43 -12.76 -0.43
C SER A 77 -14.30 -11.67 0.19
N TRP A 78 -15.25 -11.14 -0.61
CA TRP A 78 -16.13 -10.03 -0.25
C TRP A 78 -17.58 -10.46 0.00
N ARG A 79 -17.93 -11.73 -0.25
CA ARG A 79 -19.32 -12.22 -0.19
C ARG A 79 -20.01 -12.02 1.16
N ASN A 80 -19.25 -11.83 2.24
CA ASN A 80 -19.76 -11.67 3.60
C ASN A 80 -19.89 -10.19 4.02
N ALA A 81 -19.33 -9.26 3.23
CA ALA A 81 -19.45 -7.83 3.47
C ALA A 81 -20.71 -7.32 2.75
N PHE A 82 -21.81 -7.18 3.51
CA PHE A 82 -23.18 -6.91 3.06
C PHE A 82 -23.37 -5.67 2.16
N GLU A 83 -22.34 -4.83 1.96
CA GLU A 83 -22.44 -3.55 1.25
C GLU A 83 -21.42 -3.31 0.12
N MET A 84 -20.52 -4.24 -0.21
CA MET A 84 -19.50 -4.00 -1.26
C MET A 84 -19.83 -4.57 -2.65
N ARG A 85 -21.12 -4.61 -3.04
CA ARG A 85 -21.53 -5.05 -4.39
C ARG A 85 -21.10 -4.13 -5.54
N SER A 86 -20.64 -2.92 -5.26
CA SER A 86 -20.41 -1.93 -6.31
C SER A 86 -19.02 -1.98 -6.96
N TYR A 87 -18.06 -2.72 -6.41
CA TYR A 87 -16.69 -2.79 -6.96
C TYR A 87 -16.28 -4.25 -7.19
N GLN A 88 -16.17 -4.64 -8.46
CA GLN A 88 -15.70 -5.97 -8.85
C GLN A 88 -14.24 -5.87 -9.29
N PRO A 89 -13.32 -6.66 -8.72
CA PRO A 89 -11.93 -6.65 -9.14
C PRO A 89 -11.83 -7.16 -10.58
N ARG A 90 -11.02 -6.49 -11.38
CA ARG A 90 -10.85 -6.80 -12.81
C ARG A 90 -9.48 -6.39 -13.32
N ILE A 91 -9.04 -7.06 -14.37
CA ILE A 91 -7.87 -6.69 -15.15
C ILE A 91 -8.36 -6.08 -16.46
N SER A 92 -7.88 -4.89 -16.79
CA SER A 92 -8.17 -4.22 -18.05
C SER A 92 -6.88 -4.01 -18.83
N ILE A 93 -6.85 -4.42 -20.09
CA ILE A 93 -5.68 -4.22 -20.96
C ILE A 93 -6.07 -3.28 -22.09
N LEU A 94 -5.28 -2.23 -22.25
CA LEU A 94 -5.45 -1.20 -23.25
C LEU A 94 -4.24 -1.20 -24.17
N ALA A 95 -4.47 -1.37 -25.47
CA ALA A 95 -3.44 -1.17 -26.47
C ALA A 95 -3.19 0.33 -26.66
N MET A 96 -1.93 0.76 -26.54
CA MET A 96 -1.58 2.14 -26.87
C MET A 96 -1.35 2.22 -28.37
N GLN A 97 -2.11 3.08 -29.06
CA GLN A 97 -1.94 3.26 -30.49
C GLN A 97 -0.52 3.73 -30.80
N SER A 98 0.23 2.91 -31.55
CA SER A 98 1.47 3.36 -32.18
C SER A 98 1.09 4.19 -33.42
N LYS A 99 1.69 5.38 -33.55
CA LYS A 99 1.35 6.37 -34.58
C LYS A 99 1.73 5.96 -36.01
N GLU A 100 2.41 4.83 -36.20
CA GLU A 100 3.03 4.47 -37.48
C GLU A 100 2.95 2.96 -37.79
N VAL A 101 1.75 2.38 -37.92
CA VAL A 101 1.69 0.98 -38.37
C VAL A 101 0.79 0.80 -39.58
N GLU A 102 1.43 0.75 -40.74
CA GLU A 102 0.89 0.40 -42.05
C GLU A 102 0.37 -1.05 -42.11
N ASN A 103 0.83 -1.90 -41.17
CA ASN A 103 0.51 -3.32 -41.07
C ASN A 103 -0.11 -3.63 -39.72
N ASP A 104 -1.44 -3.61 -39.61
CA ASP A 104 -2.23 -3.91 -38.41
C ASP A 104 -1.58 -4.98 -37.50
N PRO A 105 -0.82 -4.56 -36.47
CA PRO A 105 0.09 -5.45 -35.78
C PRO A 105 -0.67 -6.16 -34.65
N ILE A 106 -0.37 -7.44 -34.51
CA ILE A 106 -1.06 -8.34 -33.59
C ILE A 106 -0.14 -8.61 -32.40
N VAL A 107 -0.71 -8.46 -31.21
CA VAL A 107 -0.09 -8.85 -29.94
C VAL A 107 -0.94 -9.95 -29.32
N SER A 108 -0.30 -11.06 -29.00
CA SER A 108 -0.92 -12.14 -28.24
C SER A 108 -0.96 -11.73 -26.77
N ILE A 109 -2.10 -11.89 -26.11
CA ILE A 109 -2.27 -11.62 -24.68
C ILE A 109 -2.83 -12.86 -24.01
N VAL A 110 -2.28 -13.17 -22.84
CA VAL A 110 -2.87 -14.15 -21.92
C VAL A 110 -2.97 -13.58 -20.51
N ILE A 111 -4.11 -13.84 -19.87
CA ILE A 111 -4.33 -13.58 -18.45
C ILE A 111 -4.60 -14.91 -17.79
N PHE A 112 -3.80 -15.25 -16.79
CA PHE A 112 -3.88 -16.55 -16.12
C PHE A 112 -3.58 -16.44 -14.63
N HIS A 113 -4.11 -17.39 -13.87
CA HIS A 113 -3.74 -17.57 -12.48
C HIS A 113 -2.38 -18.27 -12.37
N LYS A 114 -1.49 -17.82 -11.50
CA LYS A 114 -0.11 -18.32 -11.37
C LYS A 114 -0.03 -19.84 -11.20
N ASN A 115 -0.99 -20.43 -10.48
CA ASN A 115 -1.04 -21.90 -10.28
C ASN A 115 -1.32 -22.70 -11.56
N ASP A 116 -1.88 -22.05 -12.58
CA ASP A 116 -2.20 -22.65 -13.88
C ASP A 116 -1.17 -22.24 -14.96
N GLY A 117 -0.10 -21.52 -14.59
CA GLY A 117 0.91 -21.02 -15.53
C GLY A 117 1.64 -22.13 -16.30
N ASP A 118 1.76 -23.32 -15.72
CA ASP A 118 2.42 -24.46 -16.35
C ASP A 118 1.59 -25.10 -17.48
N LEU A 119 0.31 -24.73 -17.59
CA LEU A 119 -0.61 -25.20 -18.63
C LEU A 119 -0.42 -24.48 -19.97
N GLY A 120 0.32 -23.37 -19.97
CA GLY A 120 0.64 -22.62 -21.18
C GLY A 120 1.64 -23.35 -22.07
N GLY A 121 1.39 -23.33 -23.38
CA GLY A 121 2.22 -23.85 -24.44
C GLY A 121 2.10 -25.37 -24.68
N LEU A 122 2.14 -25.74 -25.95
CA LEU A 122 2.02 -27.13 -26.43
C LEU A 122 3.27 -27.55 -27.19
N GLU A 123 3.58 -28.84 -27.18
CA GLU A 123 4.77 -29.35 -27.87
C GLU A 123 4.48 -29.65 -29.35
N LEU A 124 5.30 -29.08 -30.24
CA LEU A 124 5.28 -29.34 -31.67
C LEU A 124 6.71 -29.66 -32.11
N ASN A 125 6.95 -30.88 -32.60
CA ASN A 125 8.27 -31.32 -33.09
C ASN A 125 9.40 -31.14 -32.06
N GLY A 126 9.16 -31.47 -30.79
CA GLY A 126 10.16 -31.35 -29.72
C GLY A 126 10.40 -29.93 -29.22
N LYS A 127 9.59 -28.95 -29.66
CA LYS A 127 9.68 -27.55 -29.23
C LYS A 127 8.34 -27.08 -28.67
N LYS A 128 8.39 -26.39 -27.53
CA LYS A 128 7.21 -25.79 -26.91
C LYS A 128 6.81 -24.52 -27.67
N LYS A 129 5.59 -24.50 -28.17
CA LYS A 129 4.92 -23.39 -28.87
C LYS A 129 3.93 -22.73 -27.91
N TYR A 130 3.98 -21.42 -27.78
CA TYR A 130 3.09 -20.65 -26.89
C TYR A 130 2.00 -19.88 -27.63
N VAL A 131 2.19 -19.59 -28.92
CA VAL A 131 1.26 -18.81 -29.74
C VAL A 131 0.78 -19.66 -30.92
N CYS A 132 -0.49 -19.52 -31.27
CA CYS A 132 -1.10 -20.17 -32.41
C CYS A 132 -0.63 -19.52 -33.72
N ASP A 133 0.31 -20.17 -34.41
CA ASP A 133 0.77 -19.79 -35.74
C ASP A 133 0.29 -20.79 -36.81
N ALA A 134 0.60 -20.52 -38.08
CA ALA A 134 0.21 -21.40 -39.18
C ALA A 134 0.72 -22.84 -39.00
N ASN A 135 1.88 -23.02 -38.35
CA ASN A 135 2.44 -24.33 -38.05
C ASN A 135 1.66 -25.04 -36.94
N ALA A 136 1.24 -24.32 -35.89
CA ALA A 136 0.39 -24.86 -34.84
C ALA A 136 -0.98 -25.30 -35.36
N ILE A 137 -1.56 -24.53 -36.30
CA ILE A 137 -2.81 -24.90 -36.97
C ILE A 137 -2.61 -26.16 -37.82
N ALA A 138 -1.55 -26.22 -38.63
CA ALA A 138 -1.23 -27.41 -39.42
C ALA A 138 -0.97 -28.66 -38.55
N GLY A 139 -0.47 -28.45 -37.32
CA GLY A 139 -0.28 -29.48 -36.30
C GLY A 139 -1.53 -29.82 -35.48
N ASN A 140 -2.71 -29.26 -35.80
CA ASN A 140 -3.96 -29.42 -35.04
C ASN A 140 -3.86 -29.03 -33.56
N LEU A 141 -2.98 -28.08 -33.21
CA LEU A 141 -2.82 -27.59 -31.84
C LEU A 141 -3.80 -26.47 -31.49
N CYS A 142 -4.31 -25.76 -32.49
CA CYS A 142 -5.27 -24.67 -32.36
C CYS A 142 -6.11 -24.53 -33.64
N HIS A 143 -7.23 -23.84 -33.54
CA HIS A 143 -8.10 -23.57 -34.69
C HIS A 143 -7.71 -22.27 -35.40
N LEU A 144 -8.21 -22.11 -36.63
CA LEU A 144 -7.99 -20.90 -37.43
C LEU A 144 -8.52 -19.63 -36.74
N ASN A 145 -9.55 -19.78 -35.89
CA ASN A 145 -10.16 -18.68 -35.14
C ASN A 145 -9.25 -18.17 -34.00
N ASP A 146 -8.32 -19.00 -33.53
CA ASP A 146 -7.40 -18.68 -32.43
C ASP A 146 -6.06 -18.17 -32.95
N TYR A 147 -5.97 -17.82 -34.24
CA TYR A 147 -4.74 -17.38 -34.87
C TYR A 147 -4.16 -16.15 -34.15
N GLY A 148 -2.91 -16.26 -33.71
CA GLY A 148 -2.24 -15.22 -32.92
C GLY A 148 -2.62 -15.20 -31.43
N ALA A 149 -3.47 -16.10 -30.93
CA ALA A 149 -3.75 -16.24 -29.50
C ALA A 149 -2.75 -17.20 -28.82
N PHE A 150 -2.68 -17.16 -27.49
CA PHE A 150 -1.89 -18.13 -26.73
C PHE A 150 -2.55 -19.52 -26.75
N ILE A 151 -1.72 -20.56 -26.90
CA ILE A 151 -2.14 -21.96 -26.86
C ILE A 151 -1.73 -22.60 -25.54
N GLY A 152 -2.53 -23.54 -25.07
CA GLY A 152 -2.28 -24.25 -23.81
C GLY A 152 -3.37 -25.27 -23.51
N ARG A 153 -3.23 -25.98 -22.39
CA ARG A 153 -4.19 -26.96 -21.90
C ARG A 153 -5.23 -26.27 -21.03
N HIS A 154 -6.04 -25.40 -21.63
CA HIS A 154 -7.01 -24.57 -20.90
C HIS A 154 -8.10 -25.40 -20.22
N ASP A 155 -8.43 -26.57 -20.77
CA ASP A 155 -9.43 -27.49 -20.18
C ASP A 155 -8.99 -28.10 -18.84
N GLU A 156 -7.68 -28.11 -18.56
CA GLU A 156 -7.12 -28.59 -17.29
C GLU A 156 -7.02 -27.48 -16.24
N ALA A 157 -7.34 -26.22 -16.60
CA ALA A 157 -7.18 -25.07 -15.73
C ALA A 157 -8.20 -25.10 -14.58
N LYS A 158 -7.71 -24.79 -13.37
CA LYS A 158 -8.58 -24.65 -12.20
C LYS A 158 -9.24 -23.28 -12.15
N PHE A 159 -8.58 -22.28 -12.74
CA PHE A 159 -8.99 -20.91 -12.82
C PHE A 159 -9.25 -20.53 -14.29
N PRO A 160 -10.17 -19.59 -14.57
CA PRO A 160 -10.40 -19.14 -15.93
C PRO A 160 -9.13 -18.51 -16.52
N ILE A 161 -8.78 -18.91 -17.74
CA ILE A 161 -7.69 -18.34 -18.52
C ILE A 161 -8.29 -17.56 -19.69
N LEU A 162 -7.88 -16.31 -19.86
CA LEU A 162 -8.21 -15.53 -21.04
C LEU A 162 -7.01 -15.56 -22.00
N SER A 163 -7.21 -16.07 -23.20
CA SER A 163 -6.23 -16.03 -24.29
C SER A 163 -6.86 -15.31 -25.47
N THR A 164 -6.22 -14.27 -25.99
CA THR A 164 -6.73 -13.51 -27.12
C THR A 164 -5.62 -12.86 -27.93
N ALA A 165 -5.88 -12.66 -29.22
CA ALA A 165 -5.04 -11.89 -30.12
C ALA A 165 -5.64 -10.49 -30.27
N ILE A 166 -4.85 -9.45 -30.00
CA ILE A 166 -5.30 -8.07 -30.15
C ILE A 166 -4.64 -7.39 -31.34
N HIS A 167 -5.45 -6.66 -32.11
CA HIS A 167 -5.02 -5.84 -33.23
C HIS A 167 -4.81 -4.40 -32.74
N ILE A 168 -3.56 -3.95 -32.65
CA ILE A 168 -3.23 -2.66 -32.02
C ILE A 168 -3.88 -1.48 -32.76
N SER A 169 -3.97 -1.55 -34.09
CA SER A 169 -4.53 -0.48 -34.91
C SER A 169 -6.04 -0.37 -34.79
N GLN A 170 -6.72 -1.47 -34.46
CA GLN A 170 -8.18 -1.59 -34.50
C GLN A 170 -8.84 -1.62 -33.12
N GLN A 171 -8.08 -1.51 -32.02
CA GLN A 171 -8.62 -1.70 -30.69
C GLN A 171 -8.87 -0.38 -29.93
N PRO A 172 -10.10 0.19 -30.01
CA PRO A 172 -10.50 1.31 -29.15
C PRO A 172 -10.98 0.85 -27.76
N GLN A 173 -11.32 -0.44 -27.59
CA GLN A 173 -11.93 -0.94 -26.35
C GLN A 173 -10.96 -1.80 -25.52
N PRO A 174 -10.92 -1.61 -24.18
CA PRO A 174 -10.11 -2.44 -23.29
C PRO A 174 -10.57 -3.89 -23.29
N VAL A 175 -9.62 -4.82 -23.26
CA VAL A 175 -9.89 -6.22 -22.90
C VAL A 175 -10.13 -6.27 -21.39
N VAL A 176 -11.32 -6.68 -20.96
CA VAL A 176 -11.70 -6.74 -19.55
C VAL A 176 -11.83 -8.19 -19.10
N PHE A 177 -11.14 -8.53 -18.02
CA PHE A 177 -11.18 -9.85 -17.38
C PHE A 177 -11.64 -9.72 -15.93
N PRO A 178 -12.83 -10.24 -15.57
CA PRO A 178 -13.33 -10.20 -14.19
C PRO A 178 -12.59 -11.22 -13.32
N ILE A 179 -12.36 -10.86 -12.06
CA ILE A 179 -11.68 -11.74 -11.10
C ILE A 179 -12.68 -12.21 -10.03
N GLU A 180 -13.00 -13.49 -10.05
CA GLU A 180 -13.91 -14.09 -9.08
C GLU A 180 -13.17 -14.63 -7.86
N GLN A 181 -12.03 -15.30 -8.08
CA GLN A 181 -11.27 -16.00 -7.05
C GLN A 181 -10.00 -15.25 -6.67
N SER A 182 -9.63 -15.31 -5.40
CA SER A 182 -8.43 -14.63 -4.89
C SER A 182 -7.16 -15.38 -5.24
N GLY A 183 -6.10 -14.66 -5.60
CA GLY A 183 -4.80 -15.26 -5.85
C GLY A 183 -3.87 -14.38 -6.68
N ILE A 184 -2.82 -14.98 -7.24
CA ILE A 184 -1.82 -14.28 -8.03
C ILE A 184 -2.19 -14.43 -9.50
N TYR A 185 -2.53 -13.32 -10.15
CA TYR A 185 -2.82 -13.29 -11.58
C TYR A 185 -1.66 -12.67 -12.33
N CYS A 186 -1.32 -13.26 -13.46
CA CYS A 186 -0.30 -12.81 -14.38
C CYS A 186 -0.94 -12.40 -15.70
N VAL A 187 -0.48 -11.28 -16.25
CA VAL A 187 -0.74 -10.84 -17.60
C VAL A 187 0.56 -10.99 -18.37
N GLU A 188 0.52 -11.71 -19.48
CA GLU A 188 1.64 -11.86 -20.40
C GLU A 188 1.22 -11.41 -21.79
N ALA A 189 2.11 -10.64 -22.44
CA ALA A 189 1.93 -10.14 -23.78
C ALA A 189 3.15 -10.50 -24.63
N MET A 190 2.91 -10.96 -25.85
CA MET A 190 3.96 -11.33 -26.80
C MET A 190 3.62 -10.78 -28.18
N GLY A 191 4.61 -10.19 -28.85
CA GLY A 191 4.45 -9.72 -30.21
C GLY A 191 4.27 -10.90 -31.18
N PHE A 192 3.15 -10.98 -31.87
CA PHE A 192 2.94 -12.01 -32.90
C PHE A 192 3.41 -11.50 -34.27
N THR A 193 2.78 -10.44 -34.77
CA THR A 193 3.27 -9.68 -35.93
C THR A 193 3.89 -8.35 -35.53
N ALA A 194 3.57 -7.86 -34.32
CA ALA A 194 4.17 -6.68 -33.74
C ALA A 194 5.63 -6.95 -33.32
N ARG A 195 6.59 -6.17 -33.81
CA ARG A 195 7.99 -6.21 -33.32
C ARG A 195 8.19 -5.38 -32.05
N GLU A 196 7.47 -4.28 -31.97
CA GLU A 196 7.47 -3.37 -30.84
C GLU A 196 6.01 -3.05 -30.52
N PHE A 197 5.64 -3.13 -29.24
CA PHE A 197 4.33 -2.76 -28.77
C PHE A 197 4.41 -2.13 -27.38
N GLN A 198 3.39 -1.36 -27.05
CA GLN A 198 3.17 -0.86 -25.71
C GLN A 198 1.73 -1.12 -25.30
N LEU A 199 1.54 -1.91 -24.27
CA LEU A 199 0.23 -2.14 -23.66
C LEU A 199 0.19 -1.54 -22.26
N LEU A 200 -0.99 -1.10 -21.85
CA LEU A 200 -1.27 -0.65 -20.50
C LEU A 200 -2.14 -1.71 -19.82
N ALA A 201 -1.55 -2.46 -18.89
CA ALA A 201 -2.28 -3.34 -18.00
C ALA A 201 -2.70 -2.56 -16.76
N GLN A 202 -4.01 -2.46 -16.54
CA GLN A 202 -4.61 -1.83 -15.38
C GLN A 202 -5.24 -2.90 -14.49
N PHE A 203 -4.83 -2.94 -13.23
CA PHE A 203 -5.36 -3.84 -12.22
C PHE A 203 -6.28 -3.04 -11.30
N ASP A 204 -7.59 -3.30 -11.42
CA ASP A 204 -8.61 -2.71 -10.56
C ASP A 204 -8.83 -3.67 -9.37
N LEU A 205 -8.32 -3.29 -8.19
CA LEU A 205 -8.38 -4.10 -6.98
C LEU A 205 -9.60 -3.71 -6.12
N GLY A 206 -10.22 -4.68 -5.44
CA GLY A 206 -11.44 -4.48 -4.64
C GLY A 206 -11.32 -3.47 -3.49
N TYR A 207 -10.13 -3.29 -2.90
CA TYR A 207 -9.84 -2.32 -1.83
C TYR A 207 -9.55 -0.89 -2.37
N GLY A 208 -9.86 -0.63 -3.63
CA GLY A 208 -9.19 0.44 -4.36
C GLY A 208 -7.74 0.04 -4.64
N GLN A 209 -6.92 0.99 -5.07
CA GLN A 209 -5.71 0.69 -5.85
C GLN A 209 -4.48 0.35 -4.98
N ILE A 210 -4.75 -0.21 -3.79
CA ILE A 210 -3.76 -0.58 -2.79
C ILE A 210 -3.32 -2.02 -3.09
N PRO A 211 -2.02 -2.26 -3.39
CA PRO A 211 -1.55 -3.62 -3.61
C PRO A 211 -1.78 -4.47 -2.34
N ALA A 212 -2.19 -5.73 -2.52
CA ALA A 212 -2.53 -6.66 -1.44
C ALA A 212 -1.48 -6.71 -0.30
N VAL A 213 -0.20 -6.58 -0.68
CA VAL A 213 0.97 -6.60 0.23
C VAL A 213 0.99 -5.44 1.24
N GLN A 214 0.31 -4.33 0.95
CA GLN A 214 0.30 -3.14 1.81
C GLN A 214 -0.89 -3.09 2.78
N LEU A 215 -1.92 -3.93 2.61
CA LEU A 215 -3.04 -4.00 3.55
C LEU A 215 -2.63 -4.29 5.01
N PRO A 216 -1.83 -5.33 5.31
CA PRO A 216 -1.44 -5.59 6.70
C PRO A 216 -0.53 -4.49 7.27
N ARG A 217 0.22 -3.78 6.41
CA ARG A 217 1.00 -2.61 6.85
C ARG A 217 0.10 -1.45 7.25
N LEU A 218 -1.04 -1.29 6.59
CA LEU A 218 -2.00 -0.24 6.89
C LEU A 218 -2.63 -0.46 8.27
N GLU A 219 -3.05 -1.68 8.57
CA GLU A 219 -3.62 -2.03 9.89
C GLU A 219 -2.62 -1.84 11.02
N PHE A 220 -1.36 -2.26 10.81
CA PHE A 220 -0.31 -2.05 11.79
C PHE A 220 0.00 -0.56 11.99
N SER A 221 0.03 0.24 10.91
CA SER A 221 0.24 1.68 10.99
C SER A 221 -0.92 2.40 11.70
N ALA A 222 -2.16 1.94 11.49
CA ALA A 222 -3.33 2.45 12.18
C ALA A 222 -3.27 2.13 13.68
N PHE A 223 -2.89 0.90 14.03
CA PHE A 223 -2.72 0.49 15.43
C PHE A 223 -1.65 1.33 16.15
N LEU A 224 -0.49 1.55 15.52
CA LEU A 224 0.56 2.42 16.07
C LEU A 224 0.10 3.87 16.23
N THR A 225 -0.70 4.37 15.29
CA THR A 225 -1.26 5.73 15.36
C THR A 225 -2.26 5.86 16.51
N ILE A 226 -3.14 4.87 16.70
CA ILE A 226 -4.12 4.85 17.79
C ILE A 226 -3.42 4.76 19.14
N THR A 227 -2.45 3.86 19.29
CA THR A 227 -1.70 3.66 20.54
C THR A 227 -0.87 4.89 20.92
N SER A 228 -0.20 5.51 19.95
CA SER A 228 0.55 6.76 20.18
C SER A 228 -0.37 7.94 20.53
N ALA A 229 -1.54 8.06 19.90
CA ALA A 229 -2.54 9.05 20.25
C ALA A 229 -3.08 8.86 21.68
N ALA A 230 -3.38 7.62 22.07
CA ALA A 230 -3.82 7.29 23.42
C ALA A 230 -2.75 7.65 24.47
N ALA A 231 -1.48 7.29 24.22
CA ALA A 231 -0.37 7.63 25.11
C ALA A 231 -0.20 9.15 25.28
N ALA A 232 -0.38 9.92 24.20
CA ALA A 232 -0.32 11.38 24.26
C ALA A 232 -1.46 12.00 25.09
N ILE A 233 -2.69 11.49 24.93
CA ILE A 233 -3.86 11.93 25.70
C ILE A 233 -3.66 11.62 27.18
N ILE A 234 -3.24 10.40 27.50
CA ILE A 234 -2.99 9.94 28.87
C ILE A 234 -1.89 10.80 29.53
N SER A 235 -0.75 11.00 28.86
CA SER A 235 0.35 11.84 29.36
C SER A 235 -0.08 13.29 29.62
N THR A 236 -0.92 13.83 28.74
CA THR A 236 -1.47 15.19 28.89
C THR A 236 -2.44 15.26 30.07
N ALA A 237 -3.35 14.29 30.21
CA ALA A 237 -4.27 14.20 31.34
C ALA A 237 -3.51 14.11 32.67
N TYR A 238 -2.49 13.27 32.78
CA TYR A 238 -1.68 13.16 34.00
C TYR A 238 -1.01 14.49 34.40
N LYS A 239 -0.48 15.24 33.44
CA LYS A 239 0.09 16.58 33.69
C LYS A 239 -0.96 17.58 34.15
N TYR A 240 -2.16 17.57 33.58
CA TYR A 240 -3.24 18.49 33.95
C TYR A 240 -3.87 18.15 35.31
N PHE A 241 -3.99 16.87 35.65
CA PHE A 241 -4.58 16.42 36.92
C PHE A 241 -3.58 16.34 38.09
N GLY A 242 -2.30 16.63 37.86
CA GLY A 242 -1.30 16.76 38.94
C GLY A 242 -1.05 15.48 39.74
N LEU A 243 -1.30 14.32 39.16
CA LEU A 243 -0.92 13.03 39.76
C LEU A 243 0.59 12.84 39.55
N GLY A 244 1.36 13.24 40.56
CA GLY A 244 2.82 13.14 40.56
C GLY A 244 3.29 11.68 40.62
N MET A 245 3.78 11.17 39.50
CA MET A 245 4.66 10.00 39.45
C MET A 245 5.73 10.19 38.35
N ASP A 246 6.89 10.68 38.75
CA ASP A 246 8.01 11.10 37.90
C ASP A 246 8.88 9.95 37.34
N ALA A 247 8.33 8.79 36.94
CA ALA A 247 9.20 7.62 36.67
C ALA A 247 8.97 6.78 35.40
N ILE A 248 7.98 7.03 34.54
CA ILE A 248 7.67 6.06 33.45
C ILE A 248 8.09 6.54 32.04
N LEU A 249 8.36 7.84 31.83
CA LEU A 249 8.58 8.38 30.48
C LEU A 249 10.00 8.25 29.92
N TYR A 250 10.99 7.74 30.66
CA TYR A 250 12.37 7.63 30.17
C TYR A 250 12.71 6.29 29.48
N GLN A 251 11.87 5.26 29.61
CA GLN A 251 12.17 3.94 29.05
C GLN A 251 11.71 3.75 27.59
N LEU A 252 10.78 4.58 27.09
CA LEU A 252 10.18 4.44 25.76
C LEU A 252 10.81 5.32 24.67
N SER A 253 11.85 6.10 24.98
CA SER A 253 12.62 6.88 24.00
C SER A 253 13.87 6.15 23.48
N ILE A 254 14.01 4.86 23.76
CA ILE A 254 15.17 4.03 23.38
C ILE A 254 14.78 2.87 22.42
N PHE A 255 13.52 2.77 22.01
CA PHE A 255 13.10 1.85 20.94
C PHE A 255 12.42 2.59 19.80
#